data_AF-A0A945G5Z6-F1
#
_entry.id   AF-A0A945G5Z6-F1
#
_cell.length_a   1.000
_cell.length_b   1.000
_cell.length_c   1.000
_cell.angle_alpha   90.00
_cell.angle_beta   90.00
_cell.angle_gamma   90.00
#
_symmetry.space_group_name_H-M   'P 1'
#
loop_
_entity.id
_entity.type
_entity.pdbx_description
1 polymer ?
#
loop_
_entity_poly.entity_id
_entity_poly.type
_entity_poly.pdbx_seq_one_letter_code
_entity_poly.pdbx_strand_id
1 'polypeptide(L)'
;MNYRLAKLGLVAATAFAGLAKPTAQETNAPPEAIPVGIEGSRRVVLPGEKLEAAPVGDKSKIILRIHDVFSNGTDKRYDLRYFGFVPGEYDLAQYLRNADGTAPTNLPPIPVHISGILPENHDGKLI
;
A
#
# COMPACT_ATOMS: atom_id res chain seq x y z
N MET A 1 36.20 25.69 57.43
CA MET A 1 36.01 24.30 57.87
C MET A 1 35.40 23.49 56.73
N ASN A 2 36.28 22.86 55.95
CA ASN A 2 36.19 21.57 55.25
C ASN A 2 34.92 21.18 54.45
N TYR A 3 35.16 21.07 53.14
CA TYR A 3 34.51 20.32 52.06
C TYR A 3 33.81 18.99 52.44
N ARG A 4 32.71 18.65 51.73
CA ARG A 4 32.71 17.57 50.70
C ARG A 4 31.39 17.45 49.93
N LEU A 5 31.55 17.34 48.61
CA LEU A 5 30.56 17.00 47.59
C LEU A 5 29.99 15.58 47.79
N ALA A 6 28.71 15.41 47.46
CA ALA A 6 28.20 14.15 46.92
C ALA A 6 27.37 14.45 45.65
N LYS A 7 27.92 14.03 44.52
CA LYS A 7 27.27 13.91 43.22
C LYS A 7 25.99 13.07 43.35
N LEU A 8 24.91 13.48 42.70
CA LEU A 8 24.04 12.55 41.97
C LEU A 8 23.38 13.32 40.82
N GLY A 9 23.98 13.24 39.65
CA GLY A 9 23.37 13.71 38.41
C GLY A 9 22.31 12.71 37.99
N LEU A 10 21.06 13.15 37.94
CA LEU A 10 19.98 12.41 37.31
C LEU A 10 19.73 13.03 35.93
N VAL A 11 20.39 12.50 34.91
CA VAL A 11 20.01 12.75 33.51
C VAL A 11 18.85 11.82 33.20
N ALA A 12 17.63 12.34 33.33
CA ALA A 12 16.45 11.64 32.83
C ALA A 12 16.45 11.73 31.30
N ALA A 13 16.85 10.64 30.65
CA ALA A 13 16.73 10.48 29.21
C ALA A 13 15.24 10.53 28.82
N THR A 14 14.85 11.58 28.12
CA THR A 14 13.54 11.69 27.46
C THR A 14 13.50 10.67 26.33
N ALA A 15 12.88 9.52 26.60
CA ALA A 15 12.46 8.60 25.55
C ALA A 15 11.33 9.26 24.76
N PHE A 16 11.66 9.90 23.62
CA PHE A 16 10.67 10.22 22.59
C PHE A 16 10.19 8.90 21.99
N ALA A 17 9.12 8.34 22.57
CA ALA A 17 8.35 7.31 21.92
C ALA A 17 7.72 7.95 20.68
N GLY A 18 8.28 7.66 19.50
CA GLY A 18 7.69 8.03 18.23
C GLY A 18 6.29 7.41 18.15
N LEU A 19 5.26 8.26 18.28
CA LEU A 19 3.90 7.92 17.91
C LEU A 19 3.90 7.61 16.41
N ALA A 20 4.00 6.33 16.06
CA ALA A 20 3.60 5.86 14.74
C ALA A 20 2.13 6.24 14.59
N LYS A 21 1.87 7.25 13.76
CA LYS A 21 0.51 7.63 13.40
C LYS A 21 -0.11 6.42 12.71
N PRO A 22 -1.22 5.86 13.22
CA PRO A 22 -1.99 4.93 12.42
C PRO A 22 -2.57 5.76 11.28
N THR A 23 -2.05 5.57 10.07
CA THR A 23 -2.69 6.04 8.85
C THR A 23 -4.02 5.31 8.76
N ALA A 24 -5.08 5.94 9.24
CA ALA A 24 -6.44 5.51 9.01
C ALA A 24 -6.67 5.58 7.50
N GLN A 25 -6.45 4.44 6.85
CA GLN A 25 -6.79 4.20 5.46
C GLN A 25 -8.32 4.32 5.40
N GLU A 26 -8.85 5.41 4.87
CA GLU A 26 -10.27 5.48 4.47
C GLU A 26 -10.48 4.49 3.32
N THR A 27 -10.57 3.21 3.65
CA THR A 27 -11.09 2.17 2.77
C THR A 27 -12.49 1.87 3.27
N ASN A 28 -13.45 2.72 2.88
CA ASN A 28 -14.86 2.45 3.12
C ASN A 28 -15.23 1.19 2.31
N ALA A 29 -15.54 0.11 3.03
CA ALA A 29 -15.85 -1.24 2.56
C ALA A 29 -14.68 -2.09 2.02
N PRO A 30 -14.59 -3.39 2.38
CA PRO A 30 -13.82 -4.36 1.63
C PRO A 30 -14.29 -4.30 0.19
N PRO A 31 -13.37 -4.12 -0.76
CA PRO A 31 -13.80 -3.91 -2.12
C PRO A 31 -14.40 -5.18 -2.70
N GLU A 32 -15.49 -5.00 -3.46
CA GLU A 32 -16.09 -6.05 -4.27
C GLU A 32 -15.04 -6.69 -5.18
N ALA A 33 -15.17 -8.00 -5.38
CA ALA A 33 -14.36 -8.78 -6.29
C ALA A 33 -14.37 -8.16 -7.69
N ILE A 34 -13.20 -7.92 -8.27
CA ILE A 34 -13.11 -7.44 -9.66
C ILE A 34 -12.88 -8.65 -10.58
N PRO A 35 -13.75 -8.89 -11.58
CA PRO A 35 -13.53 -9.99 -12.50
C PRO A 35 -12.24 -9.83 -13.30
N VAL A 36 -11.63 -10.96 -13.71
CA VAL A 36 -10.45 -10.93 -14.59
C VAL A 36 -10.68 -10.02 -15.81
N GLY A 37 -9.68 -9.22 -16.16
CA GLY A 37 -9.70 -8.32 -17.31
C GLY A 37 -10.54 -7.03 -17.13
N ILE A 38 -11.27 -6.87 -16.02
CA ILE A 38 -12.04 -5.65 -15.74
C ILE A 38 -11.18 -4.65 -14.96
N GLU A 39 -11.31 -3.35 -15.27
CA GLU A 39 -10.60 -2.29 -14.55
C GLU A 39 -11.20 -2.11 -13.15
N GLY A 40 -10.37 -2.30 -12.12
CA GLY A 40 -10.66 -1.89 -10.76
C GLY A 40 -10.07 -0.52 -10.44
N SER A 41 -10.60 0.13 -9.40
CA SER A 41 -10.07 1.40 -8.89
C SER A 41 -9.89 1.40 -7.37
N ARG A 42 -8.85 2.08 -6.89
CA ARG A 42 -8.60 2.33 -5.46
C ARG A 42 -8.10 3.74 -5.26
N ARG A 43 -8.66 4.43 -4.26
CA ARG A 43 -8.09 5.69 -3.77
C ARG A 43 -7.43 5.44 -2.43
N VAL A 44 -6.16 5.79 -2.32
CA VAL A 44 -5.36 5.56 -1.12
C VAL A 44 -4.51 6.78 -0.81
N VAL A 45 -4.24 7.01 0.47
CA VAL A 45 -3.24 7.98 0.93
C VAL A 45 -2.03 7.19 1.38
N LEU A 46 -0.89 7.43 0.77
CA LEU A 46 0.36 6.74 1.08
C LEU A 46 1.41 7.74 1.58
N PRO A 47 2.17 7.37 2.62
CA PRO A 47 3.23 8.22 3.16
C PRO A 47 4.45 8.22 2.25
N GLY A 48 5.33 9.21 2.45
CA GLY A 48 6.64 9.27 1.82
C GLY A 48 6.67 10.00 0.48
N GLU A 49 7.71 9.72 -0.29
CA GLU A 49 7.92 10.35 -1.59
C GLU A 49 6.94 9.86 -2.65
N LYS A 50 6.94 10.52 -3.80
CA LYS A 50 6.08 10.13 -4.92
C LYS A 50 6.50 8.75 -5.43
N LEU A 51 5.52 7.86 -5.51
CA LEU A 51 5.68 6.50 -6.02
C LEU A 51 5.35 6.43 -7.51
N GLU A 52 5.87 5.40 -8.16
CA GLU A 52 5.58 5.01 -9.53
C GLU A 52 4.97 3.61 -9.58
N ALA A 53 4.24 3.31 -10.65
CA ALA A 53 3.87 1.93 -10.95
C ALA A 53 5.09 1.14 -11.41
N ALA A 54 5.20 -0.10 -10.95
CA ALA A 54 6.24 -1.01 -11.40
C ALA A 54 6.05 -1.37 -12.90
N PRO A 55 7.15 -1.63 -13.64
CA PRO A 55 7.06 -2.08 -15.03
C PRO A 55 6.25 -3.37 -15.16
N VAL A 56 5.49 -3.47 -16.24
CA VAL A 56 4.73 -4.67 -16.59
C VAL A 56 5.60 -5.59 -17.42
N GLY A 57 5.59 -6.89 -17.11
CA GLY A 57 6.19 -7.92 -17.94
C GLY A 57 5.19 -9.01 -18.32
N ASP A 58 5.58 -9.93 -19.20
CA ASP A 58 4.70 -10.97 -19.75
C ASP A 58 4.09 -11.91 -18.70
N LYS A 59 4.66 -11.95 -17.50
CA LYS A 59 4.20 -12.78 -16.37
C LYS A 59 3.45 -11.99 -15.30
N SER A 60 3.19 -10.70 -15.52
CA SER A 60 2.47 -9.85 -14.57
C SER A 60 1.04 -10.35 -14.39
N LYS A 61 0.69 -10.71 -13.15
CA LYS A 61 -0.68 -11.12 -12.78
C LYS A 61 -1.61 -9.93 -12.60
N ILE A 62 -1.03 -8.78 -12.26
CA ILE A 62 -1.71 -7.49 -12.12
C ILE A 62 -0.95 -6.47 -12.96
N ILE A 63 -1.70 -5.62 -13.66
CA ILE A 63 -1.19 -4.36 -14.20
C ILE A 63 -1.71 -3.25 -13.30
N LEU A 64 -0.82 -2.44 -12.73
CA LEU A 64 -1.16 -1.26 -11.95
C LEU A 64 -0.80 -0.01 -12.74
N ARG A 65 -1.71 0.98 -12.71
CA ARG A 65 -1.51 2.31 -13.25
C ARG A 65 -1.89 3.35 -12.20
N ILE A 66 -1.12 4.42 -12.14
CA ILE A 66 -1.47 5.61 -11.37
C ILE A 66 -2.24 6.53 -12.32
N HIS A 67 -3.53 6.72 -12.07
CA HIS A 67 -4.35 7.62 -12.88
C HIS A 67 -4.09 9.08 -12.50
N ASP A 68 -4.01 9.38 -11.20
CA ASP A 68 -3.73 10.72 -10.70
C ASP A 68 -3.04 10.68 -9.32
N VAL A 69 -2.35 11.77 -8.98
CA VAL A 69 -1.68 11.99 -7.68
C VAL A 69 -1.97 13.39 -7.17
N PHE A 70 -2.56 13.47 -5.99
CA PHE A 70 -2.87 14.72 -5.31
C PHE A 70 -2.00 14.90 -4.06
N SER A 71 -1.61 16.13 -3.78
CA SER A 71 -0.96 16.48 -2.52
C SER A 71 -1.93 16.27 -1.35
N ASN A 72 -1.44 15.67 -0.26
CA ASN A 72 -2.19 15.46 0.98
C ASN A 72 -1.30 15.71 2.21
N GLY A 73 -0.96 16.97 2.46
CA GLY A 73 0.03 17.33 3.49
C GLY A 73 1.42 16.77 3.13
N THR A 74 2.05 16.06 4.07
CA THR A 74 3.31 15.34 3.83
C THR A 74 3.11 14.13 2.92
N ASP A 75 1.89 13.61 2.85
CA ASP A 75 1.56 12.38 2.15
C ASP A 75 1.08 12.67 0.73
N LYS A 76 0.75 11.60 0.00
CA LYS A 76 0.22 11.68 -1.36
C LYS A 76 -1.03 10.83 -1.48
N ARG A 77 -2.09 11.40 -2.07
CA ARG A 77 -3.34 10.69 -2.37
C ARG A 77 -3.31 10.22 -3.81
N TYR A 78 -3.41 8.93 -4.03
CA TYR A 78 -3.36 8.29 -5.35
C TYR A 78 -4.75 7.87 -5.80
N ASP A 79 -5.06 8.05 -7.08
CA ASP A 79 -6.11 7.32 -7.78
C ASP A 79 -5.44 6.19 -8.58
N LEU A 80 -5.55 4.97 -8.07
CA LEU A 80 -4.95 3.76 -8.62
C LEU A 80 -5.97 3.02 -9.49
N ARG A 81 -5.51 2.53 -10.65
CA ARG A 81 -6.27 1.70 -11.59
C ARG A 81 -5.54 0.40 -11.83
N TYR A 82 -6.26 -0.71 -11.84
CA TYR A 82 -5.63 -2.01 -11.98
C TYR A 82 -6.48 -3.00 -12.78
N PHE A 83 -5.80 -3.96 -13.40
CA PHE A 83 -6.40 -5.09 -14.10
C PHE A 83 -5.78 -6.38 -13.56
N GLY A 84 -6.62 -7.36 -13.23
CA GLY A 84 -6.19 -8.70 -12.85
C GLY A 84 -6.31 -9.69 -13.99
N PHE A 85 -5.28 -10.50 -14.20
CA PHE A 85 -5.24 -11.52 -15.25
C PHE A 85 -5.38 -12.95 -14.71
N VAL A 86 -5.22 -13.12 -13.39
CA VAL A 86 -5.33 -14.42 -12.72
C VAL A 86 -6.18 -14.22 -11.46
N PRO A 87 -7.22 -15.03 -11.24
CA PRO A 87 -8.00 -14.96 -10.00
C PRO A 87 -7.14 -15.12 -8.75
N GLY A 88 -7.47 -14.41 -7.68
CA GLY A 88 -6.78 -14.49 -6.39
C GLY A 88 -6.73 -13.18 -5.62
N GLU A 89 -6.08 -13.24 -4.46
CA GLU A 89 -5.78 -12.08 -3.61
C GLU A 89 -4.46 -11.45 -4.01
N TYR A 90 -4.43 -10.12 -4.09
CA TYR A 90 -3.23 -9.36 -4.42
C TYR A 90 -3.12 -8.12 -3.54
N ASP A 91 -1.88 -7.67 -3.33
CA ASP A 91 -1.58 -6.40 -2.68
C ASP A 91 -1.00 -5.43 -3.71
N LEU A 92 -1.71 -4.33 -4.00
CA LEU A 92 -1.25 -3.32 -4.96
C LEU A 92 0.03 -2.61 -4.52
N ALA A 93 0.38 -2.60 -3.23
CA ALA A 93 1.62 -2.01 -2.75
C ALA A 93 2.86 -2.68 -3.35
N GLN A 94 2.78 -3.98 -3.67
CA GLN A 94 3.86 -4.75 -4.30
C GLN A 94 4.12 -4.36 -5.76
N TYR A 95 3.20 -3.60 -6.37
CA TYR A 95 3.28 -3.12 -7.75
C TYR A 95 3.62 -1.64 -7.81
N LEU A 96 4.02 -1.04 -6.68
CA LEU A 96 4.55 0.31 -6.58
C LEU A 96 6.06 0.28 -6.34
N ARG A 97 6.75 1.31 -6.79
CA ARG A 97 8.18 1.50 -6.59
C ARG A 97 8.51 2.97 -6.34
N ASN A 98 9.66 3.21 -5.72
CA ASN A 98 10.24 4.54 -5.66
C ASN A 98 10.68 4.99 -7.06
N ALA A 99 10.89 6.30 -7.25
CA ALA A 99 11.33 6.85 -8.54
C ALA A 99 12.73 6.35 -8.96
N ASP A 100 13.55 5.88 -8.02
CA ASP A 100 14.84 5.24 -8.28
C ASP A 100 14.72 3.76 -8.71
N GLY A 101 13.51 3.22 -8.75
CA GLY A 101 13.21 1.85 -9.14
C GLY A 101 13.17 0.85 -7.98
N THR A 102 13.53 1.25 -6.76
CA THR A 102 13.56 0.35 -5.59
C THR A 102 12.18 0.09 -5.00
N ALA A 103 12.05 -1.03 -4.29
CA ALA A 103 10.81 -1.37 -3.59
C ALA A 103 10.59 -0.44 -2.37
N PRO A 104 9.39 0.11 -2.15
CA PRO A 104 9.08 0.91 -0.98
C PRO A 104 9.05 0.01 0.27
N THR A 105 9.64 0.46 1.38
CA THR A 105 9.82 -0.41 2.56
C THR A 105 8.66 -0.38 3.56
N ASN A 106 7.86 0.68 3.59
CA ASN A 106 6.87 0.95 4.65
C ASN A 106 5.48 1.34 4.11
N LEU A 107 5.03 0.71 3.02
CA LEU A 107 3.66 0.93 2.55
C LEU A 107 2.67 0.05 3.30
N PRO A 108 1.52 0.59 3.73
CA PRO A 108 0.43 -0.24 4.20
C PRO A 108 -0.11 -1.11 3.04
N PRO A 109 -0.62 -2.31 3.31
CA PRO A 109 -1.17 -3.17 2.28
C PRO A 109 -2.40 -2.54 1.64
N ILE A 110 -2.55 -2.75 0.33
CA ILE A 110 -3.67 -2.32 -0.49
C ILE A 110 -4.30 -3.58 -1.11
N PRO A 111 -5.07 -4.35 -0.32
CA PRO A 111 -5.60 -5.63 -0.77
C PRO A 111 -6.68 -5.44 -1.84
N VAL A 112 -6.64 -6.31 -2.85
CA VAL A 112 -7.66 -6.45 -3.89
C VAL A 112 -7.90 -7.93 -4.19
N HIS A 113 -9.15 -8.27 -4.45
CA HIS A 113 -9.55 -9.60 -4.88
C HIS A 113 -9.93 -9.59 -6.36
N ILE A 114 -9.33 -10.51 -7.12
CA ILE A 114 -9.67 -10.76 -8.52
C ILE A 114 -10.49 -12.04 -8.61
N SER A 115 -11.73 -11.94 -9.09
CA SER A 115 -12.60 -13.10 -9.28
C SER A 115 -12.50 -13.69 -10.68
N GLY A 116 -12.73 -15.01 -10.78
CA GLY A 116 -13.05 -15.64 -12.06
C GLY A 116 -14.42 -15.18 -12.58
N ILE A 117 -14.59 -15.17 -13.91
CA ILE A 117 -15.88 -14.87 -14.54
C ILE A 117 -16.81 -16.09 -14.46
N LEU A 118 -16.25 -17.29 -14.54
CA LEU A 118 -17.01 -18.53 -14.49
C LEU A 118 -17.13 -19.02 -13.03
N PRO A 119 -18.28 -19.62 -12.66
CA PRO A 119 -18.41 -20.33 -11.39
C PRO A 119 -17.31 -21.39 -11.24
N GLU A 120 -16.87 -21.63 -10.02
CA GLU A 120 -15.84 -22.66 -9.74
C GLU A 120 -16.25 -24.06 -10.19
N ASN A 121 -17.56 -24.34 -10.21
CA ASN A 121 -18.14 -25.61 -10.63
C ASN A 121 -18.51 -25.67 -12.12
N HIS A 122 -18.07 -24.71 -12.93
CA HIS A 122 -18.36 -24.69 -14.37
C HIS A 122 -17.65 -25.86 -15.09
N ASP A 123 -18.39 -26.64 -15.88
CA ASP A 123 -17.89 -27.86 -16.53
C ASP A 123 -17.23 -27.62 -17.91
N GLY A 124 -17.14 -26.36 -18.33
CA GLY A 124 -16.47 -25.94 -19.56
C GLY A 124 -17.33 -26.05 -20.82
N LYS A 125 -18.62 -26.41 -20.69
CA LYS A 125 -19.55 -26.42 -21.83
C LYS A 125 -19.98 -25.00 -22.18
N LEU A 126 -20.12 -24.73 -23.47
CA LEU A 126 -20.73 -23.50 -23.98
C LEU A 126 -22.26 -23.68 -23.96
N ILE A 127 -22.97 -22.70 -23.41
CA ILE A 127 -24.45 -22.63 -23.44
C ILE A 127 -24.97 -22.21 -24.80
#